data_AF-A0A9E0LJE8-F1
#
_entry.id   AF-A0A9E0LJE8-F1
#
_cell.length_a   1.000
_cell.length_b   1.000
_cell.length_c   1.000
_cell.angle_alpha   90.00
_cell.angle_beta   90.00
_cell.angle_gamma   90.00
#
_symmetry.space_group_name_H-M   'P 1'
#
loop_
_entity.id
_entity.type
_entity.pdbx_description
1 polymer ?
#
loop_
_entity_poly.entity_id
_entity_poly.type
_entity_poly.pdbx_seq_one_letter_code
_entity_poly.pdbx_strand_id
1 'polypeptide(L)'
;MTKTKRFVFSSTLAIAALVLQSFNVGSDSASLCAKTVLNGEVCSANVHKLTSEMTWYKSLSKAEADAEREGKLIVWVHMLGKIDGST
;
A
#
# COMPACT_ATOMS: atom_id res chain seq x y z
N MET A 1 11.10 -62.24 -17.26
CA MET A 1 10.28 -61.78 -18.40
C MET A 1 8.82 -61.80 -18.00
N THR A 2 8.20 -60.64 -17.76
CA THR A 2 6.83 -60.26 -18.14
C THR A 2 6.59 -58.81 -17.70
N LYS A 3 5.75 -58.13 -18.47
CA LYS A 3 5.66 -56.67 -18.67
C LYS A 3 4.44 -56.08 -17.94
N THR A 4 4.55 -54.80 -17.56
CA THR A 4 3.49 -53.75 -17.65
C THR A 4 2.34 -53.85 -16.62
N LYS A 5 1.99 -52.79 -15.87
CA LYS A 5 1.28 -51.58 -16.32
C LYS A 5 1.57 -50.38 -15.41
N ARG A 6 1.95 -49.26 -16.04
CA ARG A 6 1.89 -47.92 -15.42
C ARG A 6 0.44 -47.45 -15.47
N PHE A 7 -0.13 -47.14 -14.33
CA PHE A 7 -1.37 -46.38 -14.22
C PHE A 7 -1.02 -45.05 -13.55
N VAL A 8 -1.10 -43.97 -14.32
CA VAL A 8 -0.90 -42.61 -13.87
C VAL A 8 -2.24 -42.12 -13.33
N PHE A 9 -2.31 -41.84 -12.03
CA PHE A 9 -3.39 -41.02 -11.46
C PHE A 9 -2.79 -39.68 -11.04
N SER A 10 -3.27 -38.66 -11.73
CA SER A 10 -2.91 -37.25 -11.65
C SER A 10 -3.22 -36.69 -10.25
N SER A 11 -2.23 -36.08 -9.64
CA SER A 11 -2.31 -35.40 -8.34
C SER A 11 -3.14 -34.12 -8.43
N THR A 12 -4.47 -34.23 -8.40
CA THR A 12 -5.32 -33.09 -8.02
C THR A 12 -5.53 -33.16 -6.52
N LEU A 13 -4.65 -32.44 -5.82
CA LEU A 13 -4.61 -32.26 -4.39
C LEU A 13 -5.99 -31.95 -3.80
N ALA A 14 -6.38 -32.80 -2.85
CA ALA A 14 -7.44 -32.55 -1.90
C ALA A 14 -7.08 -31.36 -0.99
N ILE A 15 -7.68 -30.20 -1.20
CA ILE A 15 -7.72 -29.12 -0.20
C ILE A 15 -9.10 -28.48 -0.26
N ALA A 16 -10.06 -29.07 0.45
CA ALA A 16 -11.39 -28.51 0.64
C ALA A 16 -11.93 -28.90 2.02
N ALA A 17 -11.29 -28.40 3.09
CA ALA A 17 -11.83 -28.49 4.44
C ALA A 17 -11.06 -27.56 5.41
N LEU A 18 -11.22 -26.24 5.31
CA LEU A 18 -10.95 -25.35 6.46
C LEU A 18 -11.50 -23.93 6.29
N VAL A 19 -12.82 -23.71 6.35
CA VAL A 19 -13.35 -22.35 6.61
C VAL A 19 -14.63 -22.46 7.41
N LEU A 20 -14.53 -22.62 8.73
CA LEU A 20 -15.70 -22.57 9.60
C LEU A 20 -15.39 -22.22 11.05
N GLN A 21 -14.39 -21.38 11.33
CA GLN A 21 -14.23 -20.78 12.67
C GLN A 21 -13.54 -19.42 12.56
N SER A 22 -14.30 -18.33 12.61
CA SER A 22 -13.87 -16.98 13.09
C SER A 22 -15.02 -15.97 13.00
N PHE A 23 -16.10 -16.16 13.75
CA PHE A 23 -17.00 -15.05 14.09
C PHE A 23 -16.68 -14.58 15.49
N ASN A 24 -15.57 -13.86 15.63
CA ASN A 24 -15.29 -13.12 16.85
C ASN A 24 -16.04 -11.78 16.73
N VAL A 25 -17.29 -11.74 17.20
CA VAL A 25 -18.05 -10.49 17.30
C VAL A 25 -17.49 -9.74 18.51
N GLY A 26 -16.35 -9.08 18.30
CA GLY A 26 -15.85 -8.06 19.20
C GLY A 26 -16.84 -6.90 19.16
N SER A 27 -17.58 -6.72 20.27
CA SER A 27 -18.41 -5.54 20.48
C SER A 27 -17.49 -4.35 20.74
N ASP A 28 -16.89 -3.80 19.68
CA ASP A 28 -16.23 -2.50 19.74
C ASP A 28 -17.31 -1.44 19.92
N SER A 29 -17.50 -1.02 21.17
CA SER A 29 -18.14 0.25 21.47
C SER A 29 -17.37 1.32 20.70
N ALA A 30 -17.96 1.76 19.59
CA ALA A 30 -17.46 2.86 18.80
C ALA A 30 -17.51 4.13 19.65
N SER A 31 -16.47 4.32 20.46
CA SER A 31 -16.09 5.61 20.99
C SER A 31 -15.96 6.51 19.78
N LEU A 32 -16.86 7.48 19.65
CA LEU A 32 -16.74 8.59 18.72
C LEU A 32 -15.57 9.46 19.21
N CYS A 33 -14.38 8.90 19.14
CA CYS A 33 -13.14 9.59 19.37
C CYS A 33 -12.99 10.54 18.20
N ALA A 34 -13.32 11.81 18.43
CA ALA A 34 -13.00 12.88 17.48
C ALA A 34 -11.56 12.66 17.03
N LYS A 35 -11.37 12.48 15.71
CA LYS A 35 -10.05 12.22 15.12
C LYS A 35 -9.06 13.20 15.73
N THR A 36 -8.08 12.70 16.49
CA THR A 36 -7.09 13.53 17.16
C THR A 36 -6.50 14.48 16.14
N VAL A 37 -6.87 15.75 16.23
CA VAL A 37 -6.32 16.79 15.36
C VAL A 37 -4.85 16.86 15.73
N LEU A 38 -3.97 16.64 14.76
CA LEU A 38 -2.54 16.75 14.98
C LEU A 38 -2.24 18.13 15.54
N ASN A 39 -1.39 18.21 16.55
CA ASN A 39 -0.87 19.48 17.04
C ASN A 39 -0.26 20.25 15.86
N GLY A 40 -0.51 21.56 15.77
CA GLY A 40 -0.03 22.43 14.68
C GLY A 40 1.49 22.36 14.51
N GLU A 41 2.25 22.19 15.59
CA GLU A 41 3.71 21.99 15.54
C GLU A 41 4.09 20.72 14.78
N VAL A 42 3.39 19.61 15.05
CA VAL A 42 3.61 18.32 14.38
C VAL A 42 3.20 18.42 12.91
N CYS A 43 2.11 19.12 12.62
CA CYS A 43 1.66 19.34 11.25
C CYS A 43 2.69 20.15 10.44
N SER A 44 3.20 21.25 11.02
CA SER A 44 4.24 22.08 10.42
C SER A 44 5.53 21.30 10.17
N ALA A 45 6.00 20.52 11.14
CA ALA A 45 7.18 19.68 10.98
C ALA A 45 7.02 18.64 9.86
N ASN A 46 5.85 18.00 9.78
CA ASN A 46 5.56 17.02 8.72
C ASN A 46 5.48 17.67 7.34
N VAL A 47 4.84 18.84 7.22
CA VAL A 47 4.78 19.60 5.97
C VAL A 47 6.18 20.05 5.56
N HIS A 48 6.98 20.54 6.50
CA HIS A 48 8.36 20.91 6.22
C HIS A 48 9.15 19.72 5.68
N LYS A 49 9.12 18.59 6.38
CA LYS A 49 9.78 17.36 5.95
C LYS A 49 9.34 16.92 4.54
N LEU A 50 8.03 16.93 4.30
CA LEU A 50 7.45 16.53 3.02
C LEU A 50 7.86 17.47 1.87
N THR A 51 8.03 18.77 2.15
CA THR A 51 8.29 19.78 1.12
C THR A 51 9.76 20.13 0.93
N SER A 52 10.61 19.93 1.93
CA SER A 52 12.04 20.27 1.89
C SER A 52 12.96 19.08 1.61
N GLU A 53 12.63 17.88 2.10
CA GLU A 53 13.48 16.69 1.95
C GLU A 53 13.17 15.90 0.66
N MET A 54 12.03 16.17 0.01
CA MET A 54 11.60 15.48 -1.20
C MET A 54 11.52 16.44 -2.40
N THR A 55 12.11 16.04 -3.52
CA THR A 55 12.00 16.77 -4.79
C THR A 55 10.64 16.53 -5.43
N TRP A 56 9.79 17.56 -5.44
CA TRP A 56 8.51 17.54 -6.13
C TRP A 56 8.64 18.01 -7.58
N TYR A 57 8.43 17.09 -8.52
CA TYR A 57 8.43 17.40 -9.94
C TYR A 57 7.08 18.01 -10.37
N LYS A 58 7.14 19.05 -11.20
CA LYS A 58 5.95 19.66 -11.82
C LYS A 58 5.54 19.00 -13.14
N SER A 59 6.37 18.11 -13.68
CA SER A 59 6.09 17.38 -14.92
C SER A 59 6.45 15.91 -14.77
N LEU A 60 5.57 15.03 -15.25
CA LEU A 60 5.77 13.59 -15.23
C LEU A 60 7.00 13.20 -16.06
N SER A 61 7.17 13.77 -17.26
CA SER A 61 8.29 13.44 -18.14
C SER A 61 9.66 13.72 -17.52
N LYS A 62 9.77 14.75 -16.65
CA LYS A 62 11.03 15.02 -15.94
C LYS A 62 11.26 14.01 -14.82
N ALA A 63 10.20 13.62 -14.10
CA ALA A 63 10.28 12.58 -13.08
C ALA A 63 10.66 11.22 -13.70
N GLU A 64 10.15 10.89 -14.88
CA GLU A 64 10.48 9.67 -15.62
C GLU A 64 11.95 9.62 -16.03
N ALA A 65 12.48 10.71 -16.63
CA ALA A 65 13.88 10.78 -17.03
C ALA A 65 14.85 10.63 -15.84
N ASP A 66 14.53 11.26 -14.70
CA ASP A 66 15.35 11.15 -13.49
C ASP A 66 15.23 9.76 -12.83
N ALA A 67 14.03 9.18 -12.82
CA ALA A 67 13.78 7.85 -12.29
C ALA A 67 14.48 6.75 -13.09
N GLU A 68 14.49 6.86 -14.43
CA GLU A 68 15.22 5.95 -15.32
C GLU A 68 16.73 6.05 -15.09
N ARG A 69 17.25 7.28 -14.97
CA ARG A 69 18.67 7.53 -14.68
C ARG A 69 19.10 6.98 -13.31
N GLU A 70 18.23 7.05 -12.30
CA GLU A 70 18.55 6.68 -10.92
C GLU A 70 18.09 5.27 -10.53
N GLY A 71 17.33 4.58 -11.40
CA GLY A 71 16.76 3.26 -11.13
C GLY A 71 15.74 3.27 -9.98
N LYS A 72 14.97 4.35 -9.82
CA LYS A 72 14.02 4.54 -8.73
C LYS A 72 12.57 4.45 -9.20
N LEU A 73 11.67 4.10 -8.29
CA LEU A 73 10.22 4.12 -8.53
C LEU A 73 9.68 5.56 -8.49
N ILE A 74 8.63 5.81 -9.28
CA ILE A 74 7.93 7.10 -9.30
C ILE A 74 6.67 6.99 -8.44
N VAL A 75 6.52 7.91 -7.50
CA VAL A 75 5.25 8.16 -6.80
C VAL A 75 4.63 9.40 -7.41
N TRP A 76 3.46 9.25 -8.03
CA TRP A 76 2.74 10.34 -8.67
C TRP A 76 1.47 10.69 -7.88
N VAL A 77 1.34 11.97 -7.52
CA VAL A 77 0.17 12.47 -6.77
C VAL A 77 -0.46 13.61 -7.57
N HIS A 78 -1.74 13.42 -7.94
CA HIS A 78 -2.56 14.51 -8.46
C HIS A 78 -3.31 15.17 -7.31
N MET A 79 -3.09 16.46 -7.08
CA MET A 79 -3.69 17.19 -5.96
C MET A 79 -4.33 18.48 -6.45
N LEU A 80 -5.40 18.88 -5.76
CA LEU A 80 -6.03 20.19 -5.88
C LEU A 80 -5.55 21.05 -4.70
N GLY A 81 -4.92 22.19 -4.99
CA GLY A 81 -4.30 23.06 -3.98
C GLY A 81 -2.78 22.86 -3.87
N LYS A 82 -2.17 23.49 -2.86
CA LYS A 82 -0.72 23.39 -2.60
C LYS A 82 -0.44 22.37 -1.51
N ILE A 83 0.63 21.60 -1.67
CA ILE A 83 1.04 20.55 -0.74
C ILE A 83 1.38 21.09 0.66
N ASP A 84 1.80 22.35 0.75
CA ASP A 84 2.12 23.02 2.01
C ASP A 84 0.89 23.55 2.75
N GLY A 85 -0.31 23.37 2.19
CA GLY A 85 -1.55 23.86 2.77
C GLY A 85 -1.72 25.38 2.72
N SER A 86 -0.82 26.11 2.04
CA SER A 86 -1.02 27.54 1.82
C SER A 86 -2.18 27.77 0.84
N THR A 87 -3.15 28.60 1.25
CA THR A 87 -4.25 29.08 0.41
C THR A 87 -3.77 30.23 -0.47
#